data_AF-A0A4Q3RWB0-F1
#
_entry.id   AF-A0A4Q3RWB0-F1
#
_cell.length_a   1.000
_cell.length_b   1.000
_cell.length_c   1.000
_cell.angle_alpha   90.00
_cell.angle_beta   90.00
_cell.angle_gamma   90.00
#
_symmetry.space_group_name_H-M   'P 1'
#
loop_
_entity.id
_entity.type
_entity.pdbx_description
1 polymer ?
#
loop_
_entity_poly.entity_id
_entity_poly.type
_entity_poly.pdbx_seq_one_letter_code
_entity_poly.pdbx_strand_id
1 'polypeptide(L)'
;MRHLLLLLLAASVNSTVFAQSINEKIRLATVQLSSMDQQRKLLTDEIEVLKLQQMQADLDLVGLPAPQPGDAVVRHSAITLAYAEKYEQARWVAHIISPDVVKGTVFRTNDFRVDVKVPTGSAEEADYFLKKLRADSSWEYDGFGYDRGHLAPSADFRWSKIALSESYYYSNMSPQLAEFNRGAWGDLEDAVRAYLFANPNTTLYVVTGPVLKEGLPKIERGKNKVSIPAQYYKVILDLNNKKGIGFIMPNEDIKKPVPSFAVPINEVEKETGLDFFTKLPAALQEQVESTATVADWFKPSDAMEAEPLAQETLPRNHFNTSQAKNWMGNSNTITVAGTVVGARLSRAGNMLINLDKPFPNQVFTVFIKKEDLVNFDYDLTDGLNNKVIFVKGKVINQGGTPTMYIKSQSDLRIQLK
;
A
#
# COMPACT_ATOMS: atom_id res chain seq x y z
N MET A 1 -25.16 -103.64 -1.10
CA MET A 1 -25.99 -103.39 0.09
C MET A 1 -26.20 -101.88 0.24
N ARG A 2 -27.46 -101.45 0.27
CA ARG A 2 -28.05 -100.29 0.97
C ARG A 2 -27.42 -98.87 0.87
N HIS A 3 -28.16 -98.01 0.17
CA HIS A 3 -28.82 -96.76 0.60
C HIS A 3 -28.05 -95.65 1.38
N LEU A 4 -28.02 -94.48 0.72
CA LEU A 4 -28.64 -93.19 1.11
C LEU A 4 -28.05 -92.39 2.29
N LEU A 5 -27.58 -91.16 2.02
CA LEU A 5 -28.09 -89.95 2.68
C LEU A 5 -27.70 -88.66 1.91
N LEU A 6 -28.70 -87.85 1.57
CA LEU A 6 -28.57 -86.43 1.22
C LEU A 6 -28.11 -85.64 2.45
N LEU A 7 -27.35 -84.55 2.25
CA LEU A 7 -27.45 -83.35 3.09
C LEU A 7 -26.97 -82.09 2.36
N LEU A 8 -27.70 -81.02 2.67
CA LEU A 8 -27.80 -79.72 2.01
C LEU A 8 -26.65 -78.75 2.31
N LEU A 9 -26.68 -77.66 1.52
CA LEU A 9 -26.35 -76.27 1.88
C LEU A 9 -24.87 -75.83 1.88
N ALA A 10 -24.54 -74.99 0.88
CA ALA A 10 -24.34 -73.55 1.04
C ALA A 10 -23.24 -73.07 0.07
N ALA A 11 -23.65 -72.59 -1.10
CA ALA A 11 -22.77 -71.77 -1.93
C ALA A 11 -22.65 -70.40 -1.25
N SER A 12 -21.66 -70.24 -0.37
CA SER A 12 -21.26 -68.93 0.12
C SER A 12 -20.65 -68.15 -1.03
N VAL A 13 -21.42 -67.19 -1.54
CA VAL A 13 -20.87 -66.07 -2.31
C VAL A 13 -19.94 -65.33 -1.37
N ASN A 14 -18.65 -65.65 -1.40
CA ASN A 14 -17.62 -64.87 -0.75
C ASN A 14 -17.47 -63.56 -1.50
N SER A 15 -18.31 -62.59 -1.13
CA SER A 15 -18.10 -61.18 -1.40
C SER A 15 -16.80 -60.76 -0.75
N THR A 16 -15.69 -60.89 -1.48
CA THR A 16 -14.40 -60.35 -1.05
C THR A 16 -14.47 -58.84 -1.20
N VAL A 17 -14.92 -58.17 -0.14
CA VAL A 17 -14.76 -56.73 0.04
C VAL A 17 -13.27 -56.50 0.26
N PHE A 18 -12.52 -56.22 -0.80
CA PHE A 18 -11.14 -55.76 -0.68
C PHE A 18 -11.14 -54.42 0.05
N ALA A 19 -10.74 -54.41 1.32
CA ALA A 19 -10.49 -53.19 2.06
C ALA A 19 -9.39 -52.39 1.34
N GLN A 20 -9.67 -51.14 0.97
CA GLN A 20 -8.67 -50.25 0.35
C GLN A 20 -7.40 -50.20 1.21
N SER A 21 -6.25 -50.36 0.57
CA SER A 21 -4.95 -50.19 1.24
C SER A 21 -4.80 -48.76 1.76
N ILE A 22 -3.98 -48.58 2.80
CA ILE A 22 -3.68 -47.24 3.33
C ILE A 22 -3.12 -46.32 2.24
N ASN A 23 -2.28 -46.85 1.34
CA ASN A 23 -1.73 -46.08 0.22
C ASN A 23 -2.81 -45.64 -0.78
N GLU A 24 -3.80 -46.50 -1.08
CA GLU A 24 -4.94 -46.10 -1.91
C GLU A 24 -5.80 -45.02 -1.25
N LYS A 25 -6.01 -45.11 0.08
CA LYS A 25 -6.71 -44.06 0.83
C LYS A 25 -5.97 -42.72 0.78
N ILE A 26 -4.64 -42.73 0.96
CA ILE A 26 -3.79 -41.52 0.84
C ILE A 26 -3.89 -40.95 -0.59
N ARG A 27 -3.80 -41.81 -1.61
CA ARG A 27 -3.91 -41.40 -3.02
C ARG A 27 -5.25 -40.74 -3.31
N LEU A 28 -6.36 -41.35 -2.89
CA LEU A 28 -7.71 -40.81 -3.08
C LEU A 28 -7.89 -39.47 -2.34
N ALA A 29 -7.43 -39.37 -1.10
CA ALA A 29 -7.46 -38.12 -0.34
C ALA A 29 -6.63 -37.01 -1.02
N THR A 30 -5.48 -37.35 -1.60
CA THR A 30 -4.61 -36.40 -2.33
C THR A 30 -5.29 -35.90 -3.61
N VAL A 31 -5.94 -36.78 -4.36
CA VAL A 31 -6.71 -36.40 -5.56
C VAL A 31 -7.89 -35.51 -5.19
N GLN A 32 -8.60 -35.83 -4.11
CA GLN A 32 -9.70 -35.01 -3.62
C GLN A 32 -9.21 -33.62 -3.18
N LEU A 33 -8.08 -33.54 -2.45
CA LEU A 33 -7.47 -32.27 -2.08
C LEU A 33 -7.11 -31.44 -3.30
N SER A 34 -6.46 -32.03 -4.31
CA SER A 34 -6.13 -31.34 -5.56
C SER A 34 -7.36 -30.82 -6.30
N SER A 35 -8.46 -31.59 -6.31
CA SER A 35 -9.73 -31.16 -6.91
C SER A 35 -10.35 -29.98 -6.14
N MET A 36 -10.35 -30.05 -4.80
CA MET A 36 -10.83 -28.96 -3.94
C MET A 36 -9.99 -27.69 -4.09
N ASP A 37 -8.67 -27.82 -4.27
CA ASP A 37 -7.78 -26.68 -4.52
C ASP A 37 -8.06 -26.03 -5.88
N GLN A 38 -8.34 -26.82 -6.91
CA GLN A 38 -8.76 -26.29 -8.21
C GLN A 38 -10.10 -25.55 -8.12
N GLN A 39 -11.08 -26.14 -7.43
CA GLN A 39 -12.38 -25.49 -7.21
C GLN A 39 -12.24 -24.20 -6.38
N ARG A 40 -11.42 -24.22 -5.32
CA ARG A 40 -11.10 -23.04 -4.51
C ARG A 40 -10.50 -21.93 -5.39
N LYS A 41 -9.55 -22.28 -6.26
CA LYS A 41 -8.93 -21.31 -7.18
C LYS A 41 -9.98 -20.68 -8.10
N LEU A 42 -10.84 -21.49 -8.74
CA LEU A 42 -11.89 -20.99 -9.63
C LEU A 42 -12.83 -20.00 -8.91
N LEU A 43 -13.29 -20.36 -7.72
CA LEU A 43 -14.15 -19.49 -6.90
C LEU A 43 -13.41 -18.22 -6.46
N THR A 44 -12.11 -18.32 -6.16
CA THR A 44 -11.30 -17.15 -5.78
C THR A 44 -11.16 -16.18 -6.95
N ASP A 45 -10.89 -16.69 -8.16
CA ASP A 45 -10.80 -15.90 -9.38
C ASP A 45 -12.17 -15.25 -9.70
N GLU A 46 -13.28 -15.98 -9.52
CA GLU A 46 -14.64 -15.44 -9.67
C GLU A 46 -14.94 -14.31 -8.68
N ILE A 47 -14.58 -14.49 -7.40
CA ILE A 47 -14.73 -13.46 -6.36
C ILE A 47 -13.89 -12.21 -6.71
N GLU A 48 -12.67 -12.37 -7.24
CA GLU A 48 -11.85 -11.23 -7.69
C GLU A 48 -12.59 -10.43 -8.77
N VAL A 49 -13.14 -11.09 -9.79
CA VAL A 49 -13.90 -10.43 -10.87
C VAL A 49 -15.14 -9.71 -10.34
N LEU A 50 -15.92 -10.35 -9.46
CA LEU A 50 -17.11 -9.75 -8.86
C LEU A 50 -16.76 -8.52 -8.00
N LYS A 51 -15.65 -8.56 -7.27
CA LYS A 51 -15.15 -7.41 -6.51
C LYS A 51 -14.80 -6.24 -7.42
N LEU A 52 -14.13 -6.49 -8.55
CA LEU A 52 -13.79 -5.45 -9.53
C LEU A 52 -15.05 -4.83 -10.16
N GLN A 53 -16.05 -5.66 -10.49
CA GLN A 53 -17.35 -5.18 -10.96
C GLN A 53 -18.07 -4.32 -9.91
N GLN A 54 -18.05 -4.76 -8.65
CA GLN A 54 -18.61 -3.98 -7.54
C GLN A 54 -17.90 -2.64 -7.39
N MET A 55 -16.57 -2.59 -7.49
CA MET A 55 -15.83 -1.33 -7.44
C MET A 55 -16.25 -0.35 -8.54
N GLN A 56 -16.44 -0.82 -9.77
CA GLN A 56 -16.96 0.02 -10.86
C GLN A 56 -18.38 0.51 -10.59
N ALA A 57 -19.25 -0.35 -10.07
CA ALA A 57 -20.60 0.04 -9.67
C ALA A 57 -20.60 1.08 -8.53
N ASP A 58 -19.70 0.94 -7.56
CA ASP A 58 -19.53 1.89 -6.45
C ASP A 58 -19.00 3.24 -6.95
N LEU A 59 -18.04 3.23 -7.89
CA LEU A 59 -17.59 4.44 -8.56
C LEU A 59 -18.76 5.16 -9.27
N ASP A 60 -19.60 4.39 -9.96
CA ASP A 60 -20.77 4.89 -10.67
C ASP A 60 -21.89 5.36 -9.74
N LEU A 61 -21.98 4.85 -8.52
CA LEU A 61 -22.95 5.26 -7.51
C LEU A 61 -22.57 6.59 -6.87
N VAL A 62 -21.29 6.76 -6.51
CA VAL A 62 -20.77 8.01 -5.95
C VAL A 62 -20.71 9.11 -7.01
N GLY A 63 -20.46 8.75 -8.26
CA GLY A 63 -20.32 9.67 -9.38
C GLY A 63 -18.87 10.00 -9.66
N LEU A 64 -18.52 10.03 -10.95
CA LEU A 64 -17.20 10.42 -11.43
C LEU A 64 -17.18 11.93 -11.69
N PRO A 65 -16.02 12.60 -11.59
CA PRO A 65 -15.91 13.97 -12.04
C PRO A 65 -16.25 14.07 -13.53
N ALA A 66 -16.93 15.14 -13.93
CA ALA A 66 -17.27 15.32 -15.34
C ALA A 66 -15.99 15.48 -16.19
N PRO A 67 -15.89 14.82 -17.36
CA PRO A 67 -14.81 15.08 -18.29
C PRO A 67 -14.93 16.51 -18.85
N GLN A 68 -13.79 17.15 -19.14
CA GLN A 68 -13.78 18.42 -19.87
C GLN A 68 -13.85 18.17 -21.38
N PRO A 69 -14.23 19.18 -22.20
CA PRO A 69 -14.25 19.03 -23.65
C PRO A 69 -12.90 18.53 -24.20
N GLY A 70 -12.95 17.44 -24.96
CA GLY A 70 -11.77 16.79 -25.53
C GLY A 70 -11.14 15.70 -24.67
N ASP A 71 -11.60 15.52 -23.42
CA ASP A 71 -11.15 14.39 -22.61
C ASP A 71 -11.83 13.08 -23.06
N ALA A 72 -11.08 11.97 -23.02
CA ALA A 72 -11.61 10.62 -23.26
C ALA A 72 -11.79 9.86 -21.95
N VAL A 73 -13.02 9.43 -21.62
CA VAL A 73 -13.27 8.58 -20.45
C VAL A 73 -12.89 7.13 -20.76
N VAL A 74 -11.94 6.59 -20.01
CA VAL A 74 -11.43 5.22 -20.19
C VAL A 74 -11.71 4.42 -18.93
N ARG A 75 -12.35 3.24 -19.10
CA ARG A 75 -12.68 2.32 -18.01
C ARG A 75 -11.83 1.06 -18.06
N HIS A 76 -11.18 0.78 -16.93
CA HIS A 76 -10.51 -0.48 -16.63
C HIS A 76 -11.26 -1.21 -15.52
N SER A 77 -10.70 -2.33 -15.04
CA SER A 77 -11.39 -3.17 -14.06
C SER A 77 -11.45 -2.49 -12.68
N ALA A 78 -10.36 -1.88 -12.21
CA ALA A 78 -10.28 -1.23 -10.89
C ALA A 78 -10.14 0.30 -10.92
N ILE A 79 -9.85 0.87 -12.09
CA ILE A 79 -9.63 2.31 -12.26
C ILE A 79 -10.48 2.84 -13.42
N THR A 80 -10.97 4.06 -13.28
CA THR A 80 -11.62 4.82 -14.36
C THR A 80 -10.95 6.17 -14.44
N LEU A 81 -10.66 6.66 -15.65
CA LEU A 81 -9.95 7.93 -15.83
C LEU A 81 -10.56 8.77 -16.94
N ALA A 82 -10.36 10.08 -16.88
CA ALA A 82 -10.53 10.98 -18.02
C ALA A 82 -9.15 11.36 -18.56
N TYR A 83 -8.82 10.89 -19.75
CA TYR A 83 -7.56 11.19 -20.42
C TYR A 83 -7.66 12.55 -21.13
N ALA A 84 -6.84 13.51 -20.72
CA ALA A 84 -6.83 14.84 -21.30
C ALA A 84 -5.78 14.92 -22.40
N GLU A 85 -6.24 14.71 -23.64
CA GLU A 85 -5.38 14.58 -24.83
C GLU A 85 -4.35 15.71 -24.96
N LYS A 86 -4.80 16.95 -24.75
CA LYS A 86 -3.94 18.14 -24.80
C LYS A 86 -2.68 18.06 -23.92
N TYR A 87 -2.78 17.33 -22.80
CA TYR A 87 -1.75 17.21 -21.78
C TYR A 87 -1.05 15.85 -21.78
N GLU A 88 -1.52 14.90 -22.61
CA GLU A 88 -1.02 13.53 -22.75
C GLU A 88 -0.93 12.76 -21.42
N GLN A 89 -1.94 12.94 -20.57
CA GLN A 89 -2.09 12.25 -19.29
C GLN A 89 -3.54 12.33 -18.81
N ALA A 90 -3.89 11.53 -17.80
CA ALA A 90 -5.19 11.67 -17.17
C ALA A 90 -5.35 13.02 -16.45
N ARG A 91 -6.50 13.66 -16.65
CA ARG A 91 -6.96 14.78 -15.82
C ARG A 91 -7.26 14.29 -14.41
N TRP A 92 -7.91 13.15 -14.33
CA TRP A 92 -8.21 12.47 -13.08
C TRP A 92 -8.25 10.95 -13.31
N VAL A 93 -7.90 10.21 -12.27
CA VAL A 93 -8.11 8.77 -12.13
C VAL A 93 -8.90 8.55 -10.84
N ALA A 94 -10.02 7.85 -10.95
CA ALA A 94 -10.88 7.46 -9.86
C ALA A 94 -10.75 5.94 -9.61
N HIS A 95 -10.63 5.55 -8.34
CA HIS A 95 -10.56 4.15 -7.92
C HIS A 95 -11.10 3.95 -6.51
N ILE A 96 -11.38 2.69 -6.17
CA ILE A 96 -11.77 2.28 -4.81
C ILE A 96 -10.58 1.60 -4.14
N ILE A 97 -10.27 1.99 -2.90
CA ILE A 97 -9.37 1.24 -2.02
C ILE A 97 -10.23 0.47 -1.02
N SER A 98 -10.14 -0.87 -1.05
CA SER A 98 -10.87 -1.74 -0.13
C SER A 98 -9.99 -2.26 1.01
N PRO A 99 -10.58 -2.79 2.09
CA PRO A 99 -9.85 -3.50 3.15
C PRO A 99 -9.06 -4.72 2.66
N ASP A 100 -9.25 -5.19 1.43
CA ASP A 100 -8.40 -6.26 0.87
C ASP A 100 -6.95 -5.80 0.66
N VAL A 101 -6.69 -4.50 0.62
CA VAL A 101 -5.32 -3.94 0.55
C VAL A 101 -4.41 -4.49 1.65
N VAL A 102 -4.97 -4.82 2.82
CA VAL A 102 -4.24 -5.43 3.96
C VAL A 102 -3.72 -6.83 3.62
N LYS A 103 -4.45 -7.57 2.78
CA LYS A 103 -4.13 -8.95 2.37
C LYS A 103 -3.35 -8.99 1.05
N GLY A 104 -2.95 -7.83 0.52
CA GLY A 104 -2.28 -7.72 -0.77
C GLY A 104 -0.93 -8.43 -0.80
N THR A 105 -0.83 -9.52 -1.57
CA THR A 105 0.38 -10.34 -1.70
C THR A 105 1.02 -10.24 -3.08
N VAL A 106 0.30 -9.72 -4.08
CA VAL A 106 0.83 -9.55 -5.44
C VAL A 106 1.98 -8.54 -5.41
N PHE A 107 3.09 -8.89 -6.06
CA PHE A 107 4.28 -8.06 -6.14
C PHE A 107 4.18 -7.07 -7.31
N ARG A 108 4.92 -5.96 -7.19
CA ARG A 108 5.05 -4.99 -8.28
C ARG A 108 5.68 -5.65 -9.50
N THR A 109 5.11 -5.38 -10.67
CA THR A 109 5.60 -5.91 -11.95
C THR A 109 6.52 -4.94 -12.67
N ASN A 110 6.33 -3.62 -12.47
CA ASN A 110 6.97 -2.57 -13.28
C ASN A 110 6.71 -2.74 -14.79
N ASP A 111 5.59 -3.37 -15.16
CA ASP A 111 5.17 -3.62 -16.55
C ASP A 111 4.46 -2.40 -17.15
N PHE A 112 5.21 -1.30 -17.32
CA PHE A 112 4.68 -0.06 -17.89
C PHE A 112 4.39 -0.22 -19.38
N ARG A 113 3.16 0.07 -19.80
CA ARG A 113 2.72 -0.15 -21.18
C ARG A 113 1.68 0.87 -21.64
N VAL A 114 1.60 1.07 -22.95
CA VAL A 114 0.63 1.98 -23.58
C VAL A 114 -0.79 1.48 -23.29
N ASP A 115 -1.70 2.42 -23.02
CA ASP A 115 -3.11 2.12 -22.83
C ASP A 115 -3.84 2.09 -24.18
N VAL A 116 -4.12 0.89 -24.66
CA VAL A 116 -4.84 0.68 -25.93
C VAL A 116 -6.31 1.11 -25.88
N LYS A 117 -6.86 1.41 -24.69
CA LYS A 117 -8.23 1.92 -24.56
C LYS A 117 -8.31 3.44 -24.68
N VAL A 118 -7.19 4.16 -24.66
CA VAL A 118 -7.16 5.59 -24.99
C VAL A 118 -7.26 5.72 -26.52
N PRO A 119 -8.36 6.27 -27.09
CA PRO A 119 -8.60 6.20 -28.53
C PRO A 119 -7.54 6.90 -29.39
N THR A 120 -6.91 7.93 -28.83
CA THR A 120 -5.87 8.75 -29.44
C THR A 120 -4.46 8.21 -29.19
N GLY A 121 -4.31 7.17 -28.36
CA GLY A 121 -3.05 6.71 -27.82
C GLY A 121 -2.74 7.37 -26.48
N SER A 122 -2.00 6.67 -25.62
CA SER A 122 -1.48 7.24 -24.37
C SER A 122 -0.02 7.65 -24.52
N ALA A 123 0.51 8.34 -23.51
CA ALA A 123 1.95 8.42 -23.28
C ALA A 123 2.62 7.02 -23.32
N GLU A 124 3.93 7.01 -23.56
CA GLU A 124 4.73 5.80 -23.66
C GLU A 124 6.09 5.96 -22.98
N GLU A 125 6.91 4.91 -23.02
CA GLU A 125 8.21 4.93 -22.36
C GLU A 125 9.15 6.04 -22.86
N ALA A 126 9.12 6.32 -24.17
CA ALA A 126 9.91 7.37 -24.80
C ALA A 126 9.55 8.78 -24.31
N ASP A 127 8.43 8.96 -23.61
CA ASP A 127 8.07 10.23 -22.98
C ASP A 127 8.84 10.48 -21.68
N TYR A 128 9.34 9.45 -21.02
CA TYR A 128 9.98 9.55 -19.71
C TYR A 128 11.48 9.25 -19.74
N PHE A 129 11.90 8.32 -20.62
CA PHE A 129 13.27 7.86 -20.71
C PHE A 129 13.70 7.67 -22.16
N LEU A 130 14.95 7.99 -22.50
CA LEU A 130 15.59 7.37 -23.65
C LEU A 130 16.30 6.10 -23.23
N LYS A 131 16.09 5.04 -24.02
CA LYS A 131 16.83 3.79 -23.92
C LYS A 131 17.98 3.77 -24.93
N LYS A 132 19.18 3.47 -24.47
CA LYS A 132 20.32 3.15 -25.34
C LYS A 132 20.78 1.73 -25.05
N LEU A 133 20.86 0.89 -26.08
CA LEU A 133 21.42 -0.45 -25.93
C LEU A 133 22.95 -0.31 -25.80
N ARG A 134 23.50 -0.84 -24.71
CA ARG A 134 24.94 -0.91 -24.50
C ARG A 134 25.53 -2.08 -25.28
N ALA A 135 26.85 -2.03 -25.47
CA ALA A 135 27.59 -3.09 -26.18
C ALA A 135 27.46 -4.48 -25.50
N ASP A 136 27.19 -4.52 -24.19
CA ASP A 136 26.96 -5.74 -23.42
C ASP A 136 25.50 -6.25 -23.47
N SER A 137 24.67 -5.67 -24.34
CA SER A 137 23.23 -5.94 -24.45
C SER A 137 22.39 -5.54 -23.23
N SER A 138 22.94 -4.77 -22.29
CA SER A 138 22.16 -4.11 -21.25
C SER A 138 21.58 -2.78 -21.73
N TRP A 139 20.51 -2.31 -21.08
CA TRP A 139 19.87 -1.03 -21.42
C TRP A 139 20.37 0.07 -20.49
N GLU A 140 20.79 1.19 -21.08
CA GLU A 140 20.99 2.47 -20.39
C GLU A 140 19.74 3.32 -20.51
N TYR A 141 19.37 3.95 -19.40
CA TYR A 141 18.21 4.83 -19.31
C TYR A 141 18.68 6.24 -18.99
N ASP A 142 18.32 7.19 -19.85
CA ASP A 142 18.48 8.62 -19.61
C ASP A 142 17.10 9.18 -19.29
N GLY A 143 16.76 9.18 -18.00
CA GLY A 143 15.51 9.73 -17.50
C GLY A 143 15.52 11.24 -17.55
N PHE A 144 14.43 11.85 -18.02
CA PHE A 144 14.34 13.30 -18.20
C PHE A 144 14.09 14.08 -16.90
N GLY A 145 14.50 13.52 -15.75
CA GLY A 145 14.26 14.09 -14.42
C GLY A 145 12.91 13.75 -13.80
N TYR A 146 12.08 12.95 -14.47
CA TYR A 146 10.73 12.59 -13.98
C TYR A 146 10.56 11.08 -13.86
N ASP A 147 9.91 10.67 -12.77
CA ASP A 147 9.35 9.34 -12.62
C ASP A 147 8.04 9.20 -13.40
N ARG A 148 7.71 7.96 -13.76
CA ARG A 148 6.35 7.54 -14.13
C ARG A 148 5.51 7.45 -12.85
N GLY A 149 5.10 8.61 -12.34
CA GLY A 149 4.32 8.73 -11.11
C GLY A 149 2.92 8.18 -11.33
N HIS A 150 2.51 7.19 -10.53
CA HIS A 150 1.15 6.66 -10.62
C HIS A 150 0.15 7.69 -10.06
N LEU A 151 -1.03 7.81 -10.68
CA LEU A 151 -2.15 8.53 -10.10
C LEU A 151 -2.97 7.60 -9.18
N ALA A 152 -3.36 6.43 -9.68
CA ALA A 152 -3.83 5.32 -8.85
C ALA A 152 -2.66 4.33 -8.58
N PRO A 153 -2.10 4.28 -7.36
CA PRO A 153 -0.87 3.55 -7.10
C PRO A 153 -1.06 2.04 -7.10
N SER A 154 -0.12 1.31 -7.71
CA SER A 154 -0.16 -0.16 -7.77
C SER A 154 -0.23 -0.85 -6.40
N ALA A 155 0.20 -0.16 -5.34
CA ALA A 155 0.12 -0.65 -3.96
C ALA A 155 -1.33 -0.83 -3.46
N ASP A 156 -2.28 -0.04 -3.97
CA ASP A 156 -3.70 -0.14 -3.60
C ASP A 156 -4.36 -1.41 -4.17
N PHE A 157 -3.72 -2.03 -5.16
CA PHE A 157 -4.27 -3.13 -5.94
C PHE A 157 -3.57 -4.47 -5.71
N ARG A 158 -2.67 -4.58 -4.73
CA ARG A 158 -1.87 -5.81 -4.48
C ARG A 158 -2.69 -7.06 -4.12
N TRP A 159 -3.98 -6.92 -3.91
CA TRP A 159 -4.92 -8.02 -3.67
C TRP A 159 -5.49 -8.61 -4.99
N SER A 160 -5.37 -7.91 -6.12
CA SER A 160 -5.86 -8.33 -7.43
C SER A 160 -4.75 -8.26 -8.49
N LYS A 161 -4.56 -9.35 -9.25
CA LYS A 161 -3.57 -9.36 -10.33
C LYS A 161 -4.02 -8.50 -11.50
N ILE A 162 -5.33 -8.49 -11.78
CA ILE A 162 -5.92 -7.71 -12.87
C ILE A 162 -5.72 -6.22 -12.57
N ALA A 163 -6.19 -5.75 -11.41
CA ALA A 163 -6.10 -4.35 -11.02
C ALA A 163 -4.66 -3.85 -10.92
N LEU A 164 -3.77 -4.65 -10.30
CA LEU A 164 -2.35 -4.30 -10.22
C LEU A 164 -1.72 -4.18 -11.60
N SER A 165 -2.04 -5.10 -12.52
CA SER A 165 -1.54 -5.03 -13.89
C SER A 165 -2.02 -3.78 -14.62
N GLU A 166 -3.31 -3.46 -14.55
CA GLU A 166 -3.90 -2.30 -15.22
C GLU A 166 -3.39 -0.96 -14.65
N SER A 167 -2.96 -0.92 -13.39
CA SER A 167 -2.36 0.29 -12.80
C SER A 167 -1.05 0.74 -13.48
N TYR A 168 -0.39 -0.12 -14.25
CA TYR A 168 0.85 0.21 -14.98
C TYR A 168 0.63 0.78 -16.40
N TYR A 169 -0.62 1.04 -16.81
CA TYR A 169 -0.86 1.77 -18.04
C TYR A 169 -0.33 3.21 -17.96
N TYR A 170 0.29 3.70 -19.04
CA TYR A 170 0.79 5.09 -19.10
C TYR A 170 -0.31 6.15 -19.00
N SER A 171 -1.56 5.80 -19.31
CA SER A 171 -2.73 6.65 -19.04
C SER A 171 -2.94 6.94 -17.55
N ASN A 172 -2.41 6.10 -16.65
CA ASN A 172 -2.39 6.28 -15.19
C ASN A 172 -1.07 6.89 -14.69
N MET A 173 -0.21 7.36 -15.60
CA MET A 173 1.07 7.98 -15.25
C MET A 173 1.05 9.49 -15.46
N SER A 174 1.83 10.18 -14.63
CA SER A 174 2.11 11.60 -14.79
C SER A 174 3.57 11.89 -14.41
N PRO A 175 4.25 12.87 -15.03
CA PRO A 175 5.64 13.20 -14.74
C PRO A 175 5.81 13.87 -13.37
N GLN A 176 6.22 13.07 -12.40
CA GLN A 176 6.50 13.51 -11.03
C GLN A 176 8.00 13.57 -10.78
N LEU A 177 8.50 14.58 -10.07
CA LEU A 177 9.87 14.59 -9.60
C LEU A 177 10.11 13.43 -8.65
N ALA A 178 11.32 12.85 -8.67
CA ALA A 178 11.63 11.65 -7.89
C ALA A 178 11.50 11.89 -6.38
N GLU A 179 11.91 13.07 -5.90
CA GLU A 179 11.82 13.49 -4.50
C GLU A 179 10.36 13.67 -4.05
N PHE A 180 9.49 14.11 -4.95
CA PHE A 180 8.06 14.23 -4.71
C PHE A 180 7.40 12.83 -4.68
N ASN A 181 7.51 12.08 -5.77
CA ASN A 181 6.88 10.77 -5.98
C ASN A 181 7.28 9.75 -4.91
N ARG A 182 8.59 9.66 -4.62
CA ARG A 182 9.15 8.66 -3.70
C ARG A 182 9.19 9.16 -2.25
N GLY A 183 8.94 10.45 -2.03
CA GLY A 183 8.87 11.09 -0.72
C GLY A 183 7.43 11.36 -0.32
N ALA A 184 7.07 12.63 -0.18
CA ALA A 184 5.81 13.07 0.43
C ALA A 184 4.55 12.52 -0.27
N TRP A 185 4.59 12.29 -1.59
CA TRP A 185 3.46 11.69 -2.31
C TRP A 185 3.26 10.22 -1.91
N GLY A 186 4.34 9.44 -1.86
CA GLY A 186 4.33 8.08 -1.34
C GLY A 186 3.89 8.00 0.13
N ASP A 187 4.28 8.97 0.96
CA ASP A 187 3.84 9.07 2.35
C ASP A 187 2.33 9.32 2.47
N LEU A 188 1.76 10.18 1.62
CA LEU A 188 0.31 10.39 1.54
C LEU A 188 -0.40 9.09 1.18
N GLU A 189 0.07 8.41 0.14
CA GLU A 189 -0.51 7.13 -0.28
C GLU A 189 -0.43 6.06 0.83
N ASP A 190 0.68 5.99 1.57
CA ASP A 190 0.83 5.08 2.70
C ASP A 190 -0.13 5.45 3.85
N ALA A 191 -0.33 6.73 4.13
CA ALA A 191 -1.26 7.19 5.15
C ALA A 191 -2.72 6.88 4.80
N VAL A 192 -3.12 7.04 3.54
CA VAL A 192 -4.46 6.68 3.04
C VAL A 192 -4.71 5.18 3.21
N ARG A 193 -3.73 4.33 2.91
CA ARG A 193 -3.85 2.89 3.20
C ARG A 193 -3.88 2.59 4.70
N ALA A 194 -3.11 3.33 5.50
CA ALA A 194 -3.09 3.16 6.95
C ALA A 194 -4.44 3.45 7.61
N TYR A 195 -5.20 4.42 7.07
CA TYR A 195 -6.57 4.70 7.50
C TYR A 195 -7.47 3.47 7.42
N LEU A 196 -7.34 2.63 6.38
CA LEU A 196 -8.11 1.40 6.23
C LEU A 196 -7.73 0.30 7.24
N PHE A 197 -6.49 0.29 7.73
CA PHE A 197 -6.11 -0.62 8.83
C PHE A 197 -6.87 -0.27 10.12
N ALA A 198 -7.10 1.02 10.38
CA ALA A 198 -7.88 1.48 11.53
C ALA A 198 -9.39 1.37 11.32
N ASN A 199 -9.86 1.28 10.07
CA ASN A 199 -11.26 1.25 9.70
C ASN A 199 -11.57 0.05 8.78
N PRO A 200 -11.48 -1.20 9.28
CA PRO A 200 -11.55 -2.40 8.44
C PRO A 200 -12.91 -2.65 7.78
N ASN A 201 -13.95 -1.90 8.17
CA ASN A 201 -15.31 -2.00 7.62
C ASN A 201 -15.64 -0.88 6.63
N THR A 202 -14.64 -0.10 6.19
CA THR A 202 -14.85 0.97 5.21
C THR A 202 -14.09 0.73 3.92
N THR A 203 -14.57 1.36 2.85
CA THR A 203 -13.86 1.50 1.57
C THR A 203 -13.63 2.98 1.32
N LEU A 204 -12.57 3.30 0.59
CA LEU A 204 -12.28 4.67 0.21
C LEU A 204 -12.56 4.85 -1.28
N TYR A 205 -13.37 5.83 -1.61
CA TYR A 205 -13.45 6.36 -2.97
C TYR A 205 -12.36 7.42 -3.12
N VAL A 206 -11.49 7.28 -4.10
CA VAL A 206 -10.32 8.14 -4.28
C VAL A 206 -10.29 8.69 -5.70
N VAL A 207 -10.09 9.99 -5.84
CA VAL A 207 -9.81 10.64 -7.12
C VAL A 207 -8.46 11.32 -7.03
N THR A 208 -7.60 11.05 -8.00
CA THR A 208 -6.24 11.60 -8.04
C THR A 208 -5.98 12.20 -9.40
N GLY A 209 -5.33 13.35 -9.45
CA GLY A 209 -4.97 13.97 -10.72
C GLY A 209 -3.91 15.06 -10.59
N PRO A 210 -3.33 15.46 -11.72
CA PRO A 210 -2.55 16.69 -11.81
C PRO A 210 -3.45 17.94 -11.90
N VAL A 211 -2.96 19.07 -11.40
CA VAL A 211 -3.60 20.38 -11.67
C VAL A 211 -3.20 20.83 -13.08
N LEU A 212 -4.07 20.58 -14.06
CA LEU A 212 -3.83 20.89 -15.48
C LEU A 212 -4.32 22.30 -15.83
N LYS A 213 -3.37 23.18 -16.17
CA LYS A 213 -3.63 24.57 -16.57
C LYS A 213 -2.97 24.86 -17.92
N GLU A 214 -3.49 25.84 -18.64
CA GLU A 214 -2.89 26.30 -19.89
C GLU A 214 -1.43 26.76 -19.68
N GLY A 215 -0.57 26.48 -20.65
CA GLY A 215 0.82 26.92 -20.62
C GLY A 215 1.76 26.10 -19.73
N LEU A 216 1.33 24.94 -19.21
CA LEU A 216 2.23 24.03 -18.52
C LEU A 216 3.44 23.65 -19.41
N PRO A 217 4.65 23.55 -18.82
CA PRO A 217 5.81 23.06 -19.55
C PRO A 217 5.57 21.61 -20.00
N LYS A 218 6.26 21.19 -21.05
CA LYS A 218 6.17 19.83 -21.60
C LYS A 218 7.53 19.16 -21.50
N ILE A 219 7.55 17.83 -21.36
CA ILE A 219 8.79 17.07 -21.41
C ILE A 219 9.39 17.22 -22.81
N GLU A 220 10.41 18.07 -22.93
CA GLU A 220 10.96 18.49 -24.21
C GLU A 220 11.48 17.31 -25.04
N ARG A 221 12.07 16.32 -24.37
CA ARG A 221 12.63 15.13 -25.02
C ARG A 221 11.61 14.01 -25.23
N GLY A 222 10.40 14.15 -24.68
CA GLY A 222 9.32 13.18 -24.82
C GLY A 222 8.71 13.21 -26.22
N LYS A 223 8.27 12.05 -26.71
CA LYS A 223 7.69 11.86 -28.04
C LYS A 223 6.35 12.58 -28.18
N ASN A 224 5.45 12.38 -27.22
CA ASN A 224 4.10 12.92 -27.19
C ASN A 224 4.04 14.29 -26.50
N LYS A 225 5.16 14.77 -25.93
CA LYS A 225 5.25 16.06 -25.24
C LYS A 225 4.27 16.16 -24.06
N VAL A 226 4.33 15.15 -23.19
CA VAL A 226 3.56 15.09 -21.94
C VAL A 226 3.78 16.35 -21.12
N SER A 227 2.69 16.95 -20.64
CA SER A 227 2.78 18.17 -19.82
C SER A 227 3.31 17.85 -18.42
N ILE A 228 4.02 18.79 -17.80
CA ILE A 228 4.63 18.65 -16.49
C ILE A 228 3.81 19.50 -15.50
N PRO A 229 2.96 18.88 -14.69
CA PRO A 229 2.15 19.58 -13.70
C PRO A 229 3.01 20.19 -12.61
N ALA A 230 2.67 21.42 -12.18
CA ALA A 230 3.30 22.06 -11.03
C ALA A 230 2.77 21.52 -9.69
N GLN A 231 1.55 20.96 -9.69
CA GLN A 231 0.87 20.45 -8.50
C GLN A 231 0.04 19.21 -8.83
N TYR A 232 -0.16 18.38 -7.82
CA TYR A 232 -1.03 17.22 -7.84
C TYR A 232 -2.07 17.33 -6.74
N TYR A 233 -3.22 16.73 -6.97
CA TYR A 233 -4.28 16.64 -5.97
C TYR A 233 -4.71 15.19 -5.74
N LYS A 234 -5.24 14.95 -4.54
CA LYS A 234 -5.89 13.69 -4.18
C LYS A 234 -7.10 14.01 -3.31
N VAL A 235 -8.25 13.50 -3.70
CA VAL A 235 -9.53 13.62 -2.99
C VAL A 235 -9.93 12.23 -2.51
N ILE A 236 -10.26 12.11 -1.23
CA ILE A 236 -10.61 10.84 -0.59
C ILE A 236 -11.95 10.99 0.13
N LEU A 237 -12.83 10.02 -0.07
CA LEU A 237 -14.14 9.91 0.55
C LEU A 237 -14.28 8.58 1.27
N ASP A 238 -14.63 8.64 2.55
CA ASP A 238 -15.17 7.54 3.33
C ASP A 238 -16.66 7.78 3.47
N LEU A 239 -17.43 7.16 2.58
CA LEU A 239 -18.88 7.36 2.51
C LEU A 239 -19.60 6.79 3.75
N ASN A 240 -19.11 5.68 4.30
CA ASN A 240 -19.70 5.04 5.47
C ASN A 240 -19.67 5.96 6.70
N ASN A 241 -18.54 6.67 6.87
CA ASN A 241 -18.37 7.61 7.97
C ASN A 241 -18.70 9.06 7.59
N LYS A 242 -19.11 9.32 6.34
CA LYS A 242 -19.42 10.65 5.78
C LYS A 242 -18.28 11.65 5.99
N LYS A 243 -17.06 11.22 5.65
CA LYS A 243 -15.85 12.03 5.74
C LYS A 243 -15.26 12.25 4.36
N GLY A 244 -14.85 13.48 4.07
CA GLY A 244 -14.05 13.83 2.91
C GLY A 244 -12.76 14.54 3.31
N ILE A 245 -11.76 14.48 2.44
CA ILE A 245 -10.54 15.28 2.53
C ILE A 245 -9.90 15.44 1.15
N GLY A 246 -9.37 16.62 0.87
CA GLY A 246 -8.55 16.92 -0.29
C GLY A 246 -7.10 17.18 0.10
N PHE A 247 -6.19 17.00 -0.86
CA PHE A 247 -4.80 17.41 -0.78
C PHE A 247 -4.42 18.13 -2.06
N ILE A 248 -3.61 19.18 -1.94
CA ILE A 248 -2.95 19.84 -3.08
C ILE A 248 -1.47 19.97 -2.74
N MET A 249 -0.61 19.29 -3.50
CA MET A 249 0.81 19.19 -3.21
C MET A 249 1.65 19.64 -4.41
N PRO A 250 2.68 20.50 -4.20
CA PRO A 250 3.57 20.91 -5.28
C PRO A 250 4.45 19.74 -5.75
N ASN A 251 4.72 19.68 -7.05
CA ASN A 251 5.63 18.71 -7.67
C ASN A 251 7.09 19.12 -7.43
N GLU A 252 7.52 19.05 -6.17
CA GLU A 252 8.84 19.46 -5.68
C GLU A 252 9.30 18.63 -4.48
N ASP A 253 10.53 18.84 -4.02
CA ASP A 253 11.05 18.21 -2.79
C ASP A 253 10.36 18.80 -1.54
N ILE A 254 9.36 18.09 -1.03
CA ILE A 254 8.56 18.50 0.11
C ILE A 254 9.19 18.04 1.43
N LYS A 255 9.52 19.00 2.30
CA LYS A 255 10.02 18.75 3.68
C LYS A 255 8.94 18.85 4.76
N LYS A 256 7.77 19.41 4.40
CA LYS A 256 6.65 19.59 5.33
C LYS A 256 5.87 18.28 5.49
N PRO A 257 5.21 18.05 6.64
CA PRO A 257 4.39 16.86 6.84
C PRO A 257 3.16 16.87 5.93
N VAL A 258 2.76 15.69 5.42
CA VAL A 258 1.60 15.50 4.53
C VAL A 258 0.32 16.19 5.03
N PRO A 259 -0.07 16.08 6.32
CA PRO A 259 -1.22 16.82 6.87
C PRO A 259 -1.26 18.33 6.60
N SER A 260 -0.10 18.98 6.42
CA SER A 260 -0.05 20.43 6.15
C SER A 260 -0.54 20.82 4.75
N PHE A 261 -0.77 19.84 3.87
CA PHE A 261 -1.31 20.03 2.52
C PHE A 261 -2.79 19.64 2.41
N ALA A 262 -3.42 19.26 3.53
CA ALA A 262 -4.83 18.94 3.56
C ALA A 262 -5.68 20.19 3.38
N VAL A 263 -6.69 20.08 2.52
CA VAL A 263 -7.65 21.15 2.20
C VAL A 263 -9.06 20.56 2.07
N PRO A 264 -10.12 21.36 2.23
CA PRO A 264 -11.48 20.95 1.86
C PRO A 264 -11.53 20.55 0.38
N ILE A 265 -12.43 19.64 0.03
CA ILE A 265 -12.56 19.18 -1.36
C ILE A 265 -13.03 20.34 -2.26
N ASN A 266 -13.87 21.25 -1.74
CA ASN A 266 -14.23 22.49 -2.41
C ASN A 266 -13.02 23.33 -2.86
N GLU A 267 -11.89 23.27 -2.14
CA GLU A 267 -10.66 23.96 -2.54
C GLU A 267 -9.97 23.25 -3.70
N VAL A 268 -10.02 21.91 -3.74
CA VAL A 268 -9.54 21.12 -4.88
C VAL A 268 -10.40 21.38 -6.12
N GLU A 269 -11.73 21.46 -5.97
CA GLU A 269 -12.65 21.82 -7.05
C GLU A 269 -12.34 23.18 -7.63
N LYS A 270 -12.11 24.18 -6.76
CA LYS A 270 -11.72 25.52 -7.17
C LYS A 270 -10.41 25.52 -7.96
N GLU A 271 -9.41 24.74 -7.55
CA GLU A 271 -8.10 24.70 -8.23
C GLU A 271 -8.11 23.90 -9.54
N THR A 272 -9.01 22.92 -9.67
CA THR A 272 -9.05 22.00 -10.81
C THR A 272 -10.16 22.30 -11.82
N GLY A 273 -11.20 23.02 -11.39
CA GLY A 273 -12.43 23.21 -12.15
C GLY A 273 -13.26 21.93 -12.31
N LEU A 274 -13.08 20.96 -11.42
CA LEU A 274 -13.85 19.72 -11.36
C LEU A 274 -14.92 19.80 -10.27
N ASP A 275 -15.90 18.91 -10.36
CA ASP A 275 -16.94 18.65 -9.36
C ASP A 275 -16.81 17.16 -8.98
N PHE A 276 -16.61 16.86 -7.69
CA PHE A 276 -16.41 15.49 -7.20
C PHE A 276 -17.71 14.91 -6.66
N PHE A 277 -17.83 13.59 -6.64
CA PHE A 277 -18.99 12.88 -6.05
C PHE A 277 -20.38 13.33 -6.57
N THR A 278 -20.43 13.64 -7.86
CA THR A 278 -21.55 14.27 -8.58
C THR A 278 -22.91 13.57 -8.50
N LYS A 279 -22.97 12.34 -7.98
CA LYS A 279 -24.22 11.58 -7.81
C LYS A 279 -24.66 11.45 -6.35
N LEU A 280 -23.89 11.98 -5.40
CA LEU A 280 -24.34 12.06 -4.02
C LEU A 280 -25.48 13.09 -3.86
N PRO A 281 -26.38 12.91 -2.89
CA PRO A 281 -27.34 13.95 -2.55
C PRO A 281 -26.62 15.25 -2.15
N ALA A 282 -27.07 16.40 -2.63
CA ALA A 282 -26.40 17.69 -2.43
C ALA A 282 -26.04 18.01 -0.96
N ALA A 283 -26.91 17.65 -0.01
CA ALA A 283 -26.62 17.85 1.42
C ALA A 283 -25.47 16.97 1.94
N LEU A 284 -25.34 15.75 1.40
CA LEU A 284 -24.23 14.86 1.74
C LEU A 284 -22.94 15.30 1.04
N GLN A 285 -23.04 15.72 -0.22
CA GLN A 285 -21.93 16.28 -0.98
C GLN A 285 -21.32 17.49 -0.24
N GLU A 286 -22.14 18.49 0.11
CA GLU A 286 -21.71 19.66 0.89
C GLU A 286 -21.09 19.27 2.25
N GLN A 287 -21.67 18.25 2.93
CA GLN A 287 -21.13 17.78 4.20
C GLN A 287 -19.71 17.23 4.06
N VAL A 288 -19.43 16.44 3.03
CA VAL A 288 -18.13 15.79 2.87
C VAL A 288 -17.09 16.70 2.20
N GLU A 289 -17.50 17.72 1.46
CA GLU A 289 -16.58 18.56 0.69
C GLU A 289 -16.17 19.87 1.38
N SER A 290 -16.98 20.37 2.30
CA SER A 290 -16.79 21.69 2.95
C SER A 290 -15.72 21.73 4.05
N THR A 291 -15.30 20.57 4.58
CA THR A 291 -14.36 20.50 5.70
C THR A 291 -13.21 19.53 5.43
N ALA A 292 -12.06 19.80 6.06
CA ALA A 292 -10.90 18.92 6.04
C ALA A 292 -10.39 18.71 7.47
N THR A 293 -11.06 17.83 8.21
CA THR A 293 -10.67 17.49 9.57
C THR A 293 -9.50 16.50 9.53
N VAL A 294 -8.27 17.02 9.49
CA VAL A 294 -7.04 16.22 9.42
C VAL A 294 -7.02 15.08 10.45
N ALA A 295 -7.43 15.35 11.69
CA ALA A 295 -7.43 14.37 12.78
C ALA A 295 -8.34 13.15 12.53
N ASP A 296 -9.31 13.26 11.62
CA ASP A 296 -10.16 12.13 11.23
C ASP A 296 -9.43 11.13 10.34
N TRP A 297 -8.47 11.59 9.54
CA TRP A 297 -7.80 10.82 8.49
C TRP A 297 -6.42 10.37 8.90
N PHE A 298 -5.71 11.29 9.54
CA PHE A 298 -4.48 11.02 10.22
C PHE A 298 -4.85 10.98 11.68
N LYS A 299 -4.83 9.78 12.24
CA LYS A 299 -4.73 9.71 13.70
C LYS A 299 -3.55 10.63 14.06
N PRO A 300 -3.72 11.59 15.00
CA PRO A 300 -2.57 12.10 15.73
C PRO A 300 -1.83 10.82 16.09
N SER A 301 -0.58 10.70 15.65
CA SER A 301 0.13 9.45 15.83
C SER A 301 -0.14 8.99 17.25
N ASP A 302 -0.74 7.81 17.44
CA ASP A 302 -0.96 7.28 18.81
C ASP A 302 0.41 7.12 19.53
N ALA A 303 1.50 7.32 18.79
CA ALA A 303 2.74 7.91 19.26
C ALA A 303 2.54 9.30 19.87
N MET A 304 2.22 9.34 21.17
CA MET A 304 2.71 10.45 21.98
C MET A 304 4.19 10.63 21.65
N GLU A 305 4.59 11.78 21.10
CA GLU A 305 6.01 12.14 21.17
C GLU A 305 6.36 12.14 22.66
N ALA A 306 7.38 11.37 23.02
CA ALA A 306 7.91 11.37 24.36
C ALA A 306 9.20 12.17 24.33
N GLU A 307 9.39 13.00 25.34
CA GLU A 307 10.71 13.59 25.54
C GLU A 307 11.71 12.47 25.87
N PRO A 308 12.90 12.48 25.24
CA PRO A 308 13.96 11.55 25.60
C PRO A 308 14.23 11.56 27.11
N LEU A 309 14.44 10.38 27.69
CA LEU A 309 14.73 10.28 29.12
C LEU A 309 15.92 11.18 29.50
N ALA A 310 15.81 11.85 30.65
CA ALA A 310 16.88 12.66 31.21
C ALA A 310 18.15 11.80 31.39
N GLN A 311 19.23 12.15 30.70
CA GLN A 311 20.41 11.30 30.60
C GLN A 311 21.05 11.03 31.97
N GLU A 312 21.02 12.01 32.86
CA GLU A 312 21.54 11.97 34.23
C GLU A 312 20.80 10.95 35.12
N THR A 313 19.61 10.52 34.73
CA THR A 313 18.83 9.49 35.43
C THR A 313 19.18 8.08 34.99
N LEU A 314 19.92 7.94 33.88
CA LEU A 314 20.26 6.64 33.30
C LEU A 314 21.56 6.08 33.92
N PRO A 315 21.67 4.75 34.11
CA PRO A 315 22.90 4.14 34.61
C PRO A 315 24.08 4.35 33.67
N ARG A 316 25.30 4.09 34.17
CA ARG A 316 26.51 4.11 33.33
C ARG A 316 26.33 3.17 32.13
N ASN A 317 26.82 3.61 30.96
CA ASN A 317 26.68 2.93 29.65
C ASN A 317 25.23 2.79 29.13
N HIS A 318 24.28 3.55 29.68
CA HIS A 318 22.94 3.71 29.14
C HIS A 318 22.79 5.10 28.54
N PHE A 319 22.15 5.21 27.39
CA PHE A 319 21.99 6.46 26.65
C PHE A 319 20.53 6.66 26.28
N ASN A 320 20.05 7.90 26.35
CA ASN A 320 18.75 8.22 25.76
C ASN A 320 18.85 8.24 24.22
N THR A 321 17.70 8.28 23.54
CA THR A 321 17.63 8.27 22.06
C THR A 321 18.42 9.41 21.41
N SER A 322 18.47 10.59 22.04
CA SER A 322 19.22 11.76 21.56
C SER A 322 20.73 11.54 21.60
N GLN A 323 21.26 10.93 22.67
CA GLN A 323 22.69 10.65 22.80
C GLN A 323 23.13 9.39 22.05
N ALA A 324 22.21 8.45 21.82
CA ALA A 324 22.49 7.23 21.08
C ALA A 324 22.99 7.51 19.65
N LYS A 325 22.60 8.64 19.04
CA LYS A 325 23.11 9.09 17.73
C LYS A 325 24.63 9.19 17.68
N ASN A 326 25.28 9.57 18.78
CA ASN A 326 26.74 9.70 18.86
C ASN A 326 27.47 8.34 18.82
N TRP A 327 26.74 7.24 18.93
CA TRP A 327 27.27 5.88 18.90
C TRP A 327 27.05 5.16 17.56
N MET A 328 26.45 5.83 16.57
CA MET A 328 26.25 5.25 15.24
C MET A 328 27.57 4.84 14.60
N GLY A 329 27.65 3.58 14.15
CA GLY A 329 28.84 3.03 13.50
C GLY A 329 29.98 2.67 14.46
N ASN A 330 29.79 2.88 15.77
CA ASN A 330 30.72 2.40 16.78
C ASN A 330 30.59 0.87 16.94
N SER A 331 31.70 0.18 17.23
CA SER A 331 31.72 -1.27 17.44
C SER A 331 31.25 -1.70 18.84
N ASN A 332 31.15 -0.75 19.78
CA ASN A 332 30.74 -0.98 21.16
C ASN A 332 29.24 -1.29 21.27
N THR A 333 28.92 -2.19 22.18
CA THR A 333 27.55 -2.46 22.61
C THR A 333 27.17 -1.49 23.72
N ILE A 334 26.05 -0.79 23.54
CA ILE A 334 25.46 0.12 24.53
C ILE A 334 24.02 -0.26 24.82
N THR A 335 23.43 0.34 25.87
CA THR A 335 21.99 0.26 26.11
C THR A 335 21.34 1.58 25.78
N VAL A 336 20.29 1.56 24.96
CA VAL A 336 19.48 2.73 24.63
C VAL A 336 18.15 2.64 25.35
N ALA A 337 17.77 3.72 26.05
CA ALA A 337 16.51 3.85 26.75
C ALA A 337 15.60 4.84 26.01
N GLY A 338 14.33 4.48 25.84
CA GLY A 338 13.33 5.35 25.21
C GLY A 338 11.92 4.85 25.44
N THR A 339 10.95 5.74 25.27
CA THR A 339 9.53 5.40 25.31
C THR A 339 9.11 4.87 23.95
N VAL A 340 8.42 3.73 23.91
CA VAL A 340 7.88 3.19 22.66
C VAL A 340 6.68 4.02 22.24
N VAL A 341 6.83 4.70 21.12
CA VAL A 341 5.79 5.57 20.57
C VAL A 341 5.16 4.96 19.31
N GLY A 342 5.78 3.96 18.69
CA GLY A 342 5.08 3.15 17.71
C GLY A 342 5.80 1.86 17.37
N ALA A 343 5.05 0.79 17.17
CA ALA A 343 5.56 -0.48 16.72
C ALA A 343 4.75 -0.98 15.52
N ARG A 344 5.43 -1.38 14.44
CA ARG A 344 4.77 -1.87 13.23
C ARG A 344 5.60 -2.92 12.51
N LEU A 345 4.91 -3.84 11.84
CA LEU A 345 5.54 -4.71 10.86
C LEU A 345 5.77 -3.95 9.55
N SER A 346 6.96 -4.07 9.00
CA SER A 346 7.27 -3.70 7.61
C SER A 346 6.58 -4.62 6.63
N ARG A 347 6.57 -4.21 5.35
CA ARG A 347 6.10 -5.03 4.22
C ARG A 347 6.86 -6.38 4.09
N ALA A 348 8.10 -6.46 4.57
CA ALA A 348 8.90 -7.69 4.59
C ALA A 348 8.67 -8.56 5.85
N GLY A 349 7.79 -8.14 6.76
CA GLY A 349 7.48 -8.82 8.02
C GLY A 349 8.49 -8.59 9.14
N ASN A 350 9.46 -7.69 8.96
CA ASN A 350 10.35 -7.24 10.05
C ASN A 350 9.60 -6.26 10.96
N MET A 351 9.85 -6.31 12.27
CA MET A 351 9.32 -5.35 13.23
C MET A 351 10.19 -4.09 13.28
N LEU A 352 9.55 -2.94 13.26
CA LEU A 352 10.14 -1.64 13.57
C LEU A 352 9.45 -1.05 14.79
N ILE A 353 10.23 -0.70 15.81
CA ILE A 353 9.75 -0.03 17.01
C ILE A 353 10.46 1.32 17.09
N ASN A 354 9.71 2.40 17.07
CA ASN A 354 10.21 3.76 17.16
C ASN A 354 10.18 4.22 18.62
N LEU A 355 11.29 4.83 19.04
CA LEU A 355 11.43 5.39 20.38
C LEU A 355 11.38 6.91 20.34
N ASP A 356 10.65 7.50 21.28
CA ASP A 356 10.48 8.93 21.57
C ASP A 356 9.82 9.76 20.46
N LYS A 357 10.11 9.49 19.16
CA LYS A 357 9.42 10.10 18.02
C LYS A 357 8.90 9.07 17.02
N PRO A 358 7.65 9.21 16.53
CA PRO A 358 7.09 8.30 15.54
C PRO A 358 7.75 8.46 14.18
N PHE A 359 7.57 7.45 13.34
CA PHE A 359 7.74 7.61 11.90
C PHE A 359 6.77 8.64 11.33
N PRO A 360 7.19 9.53 10.40
CA PRO A 360 8.51 9.57 9.73
C PRO A 360 9.60 10.39 10.45
N ASN A 361 9.29 10.98 11.61
CA ASN A 361 10.19 11.84 12.38
C ASN A 361 11.03 11.06 13.41
N GLN A 362 11.21 9.76 13.22
CA GLN A 362 11.83 8.90 14.23
C GLN A 362 13.27 9.32 14.53
N VAL A 363 13.61 9.34 15.82
CA VAL A 363 14.96 9.67 16.30
C VAL A 363 15.79 8.44 16.64
N PHE A 364 15.11 7.31 16.87
CA PHE A 364 15.74 6.02 17.11
C PHE A 364 14.78 4.88 16.74
N THR A 365 15.29 3.86 16.07
CA THR A 365 14.51 2.68 15.68
C THR A 365 15.13 1.39 16.22
N VAL A 366 14.31 0.54 16.82
CA VAL A 366 14.66 -0.86 17.11
C VAL A 366 14.12 -1.72 15.98
N PHE A 367 15.00 -2.52 15.38
CA PHE A 367 14.69 -3.37 14.24
C PHE A 367 14.84 -4.84 14.63
N ILE A 368 13.81 -5.63 14.32
CA ILE A 368 13.79 -7.08 14.56
C ILE A 368 13.43 -7.75 13.23
N LYS A 369 14.28 -8.68 12.77
CA LYS A 369 13.97 -9.41 11.55
C LYS A 369 12.77 -10.34 11.76
N LYS A 370 12.03 -10.59 10.68
CA LYS A 370 10.90 -11.54 10.68
C LYS A 370 11.25 -12.89 11.32
N GLU A 371 12.44 -13.42 10.99
CA GLU A 371 12.93 -14.70 11.49
C GLU A 371 13.24 -14.70 13.00
N ASP A 372 13.56 -13.54 13.56
CA ASP A 372 13.91 -13.38 14.98
C ASP A 372 12.67 -13.13 15.86
N LEU A 373 11.50 -12.83 15.27
CA LEU A 373 10.26 -12.57 16.02
C LEU A 373 9.79 -13.76 16.87
N VAL A 374 10.18 -14.97 16.49
CA VAL A 374 9.87 -16.20 17.25
C VAL A 374 10.55 -16.23 18.64
N ASN A 375 11.53 -15.36 18.87
CA ASN A 375 12.29 -15.27 20.13
C ASN A 375 11.68 -14.27 21.14
N PHE A 376 10.44 -13.83 20.94
CA PHE A 376 9.70 -12.92 21.80
C PHE A 376 8.38 -13.57 22.23
N ASP A 377 8.08 -13.55 23.53
CA ASP A 377 6.93 -14.25 24.12
C ASP A 377 5.67 -13.38 24.29
N TYR A 378 5.72 -12.11 23.87
CA TYR A 378 4.61 -11.16 23.89
C TYR A 378 4.46 -10.43 22.56
N ASP A 379 3.27 -9.86 22.35
CA ASP A 379 2.97 -9.05 21.17
C ASP A 379 3.78 -7.74 21.19
N LEU A 380 4.62 -7.57 20.17
CA LEU A 380 5.48 -6.41 19.99
C LEU A 380 4.77 -5.22 19.34
N THR A 381 3.64 -5.40 18.62
CA THR A 381 2.94 -4.28 17.97
C THR A 381 2.12 -3.47 18.96
N ASP A 382 1.44 -4.14 19.89
CA ASP A 382 0.57 -3.47 20.87
C ASP A 382 1.10 -3.55 22.29
N GLY A 383 1.81 -4.63 22.64
CA GLY A 383 2.24 -4.90 24.02
C GLY A 383 3.33 -3.99 24.54
N LEU A 384 3.95 -3.16 23.70
CA LEU A 384 5.02 -2.23 24.07
C LEU A 384 4.62 -0.76 24.04
N ASN A 385 3.50 -0.39 23.41
CA ASN A 385 3.14 1.03 23.25
C ASN A 385 3.05 1.74 24.61
N ASN A 386 3.61 2.95 24.67
CA ASN A 386 3.71 3.81 25.86
C ASN A 386 4.55 3.23 27.02
N LYS A 387 5.33 2.16 26.80
CA LYS A 387 6.27 1.64 27.78
C LYS A 387 7.66 2.19 27.53
N VAL A 388 8.39 2.48 28.60
CA VAL A 388 9.84 2.71 28.51
C VAL A 388 10.52 1.36 28.36
N ILE A 389 11.36 1.24 27.34
CA ILE A 389 12.19 0.05 27.11
C ILE A 389 13.67 0.40 27.12
N PHE A 390 14.47 -0.58 27.47
CA PHE A 390 15.92 -0.55 27.43
C PHE A 390 16.39 -1.61 26.45
N VAL A 391 17.08 -1.20 25.40
CA VAL A 391 17.49 -2.08 24.31
C VAL A 391 19.01 -2.10 24.23
N LYS A 392 19.60 -3.30 24.27
CA LYS A 392 21.05 -3.48 24.29
C LYS A 392 21.54 -4.00 22.94
N GLY A 393 22.55 -3.33 22.39
CA GLY A 393 23.08 -3.70 21.08
C GLY A 393 24.05 -2.66 20.52
N LYS A 394 24.38 -2.83 19.24
CA LYS A 394 25.16 -1.86 18.47
C LYS A 394 24.23 -0.91 17.75
N VAL A 395 24.57 0.37 17.72
CA VAL A 395 23.83 1.39 16.98
C VAL A 395 24.44 1.54 15.60
N ILE A 396 23.63 1.36 14.56
CA ILE A 396 24.04 1.56 13.17
C ILE A 396 23.30 2.75 12.56
N ASN A 397 23.84 3.27 11.46
CA ASN A 397 23.16 4.29 10.67
C ASN A 397 22.33 3.59 9.58
N GLN A 398 21.01 3.74 9.63
CA GLN A 398 20.11 3.26 8.58
C GLN A 398 19.37 4.46 7.97
N GLY A 399 19.84 4.92 6.80
CA GLY A 399 19.19 6.03 6.09
C GLY A 399 19.18 7.35 6.87
N GLY A 400 20.18 7.60 7.72
CA GLY A 400 20.27 8.79 8.58
C GLY A 400 19.64 8.63 9.96
N THR A 401 18.91 7.53 10.21
CA THR A 401 18.31 7.22 11.51
C THR A 401 19.23 6.28 12.31
N PRO A 402 19.51 6.56 13.60
CA PRO A 402 20.13 5.59 14.50
C PRO A 402 19.23 4.37 14.70
N THR A 403 19.73 3.19 14.35
CA THR A 403 18.98 1.93 14.45
C THR A 403 19.74 0.88 15.24
N MET A 404 19.03 0.12 16.08
CA MET A 404 19.57 -1.05 16.78
C MET A 404 18.87 -2.33 16.36
N TYR A 405 19.66 -3.34 16.03
CA TYR A 405 19.18 -4.67 15.66
C TYR A 405 19.20 -5.56 16.90
N ILE A 406 18.06 -6.14 17.24
CA ILE A 406 17.95 -7.13 18.31
C ILE A 406 17.39 -8.44 17.77
N LYS A 407 17.76 -9.55 18.42
CA LYS A 407 17.41 -10.90 17.96
C LYS A 407 16.56 -11.68 18.95
N SER A 408 16.53 -11.25 20.21
CA SER A 408 15.81 -11.96 21.26
C SER A 408 15.26 -11.01 22.31
N GLN A 409 14.30 -11.50 23.09
CA GLN A 409 13.77 -10.79 24.25
C GLN A 409 14.85 -10.45 25.30
N SER A 410 15.95 -11.19 25.37
CA SER A 410 17.04 -10.88 26.31
C SER A 410 17.76 -9.56 26.01
N ASP A 411 17.63 -9.05 24.78
CA ASP A 411 18.20 -7.79 24.34
C ASP A 411 17.29 -6.58 24.66
N LEU A 412 16.06 -6.83 25.12
CA LEU A 412 15.03 -5.82 25.40
C LEU A 412 14.47 -6.00 26.81
N ARG A 413 14.56 -4.96 27.62
CA ARG A 413 13.94 -4.93 28.96
C ARG A 413 12.89 -3.84 29.04
N ILE A 414 11.70 -4.19 29.49
CA ILE A 414 10.63 -3.23 29.80
C ILE A 414 10.87 -2.66 31.21
N GLN A 415 10.76 -1.33 31.37
CA GLN A 415 10.75 -0.71 32.69
C GLN A 415 9.47 -1.13 33.42
N LEU A 416 9.63 -1.83 34.54
CA LEU A 416 8.51 -2.11 35.45
C LEU A 416 8.22 -0.84 36.24
N LYS A 417 6.93 -0.48 36.36
CA LYS A 417 6.47 0.65 37.17
C LYS A 417 6.71 0.41 38.65
#